data_AF-A0A7S3P6H0-F1
#
_entry.id   AF-A0A7S3P6H0-F1
#
_cell.length_a   1.000
_cell.length_b   1.000
_cell.length_c   1.000
_cell.angle_alpha   90.00
_cell.angle_beta   90.00
_cell.angle_gamma   90.00
#
_symmetry.space_group_name_H-M   'P 1'
#
loop_
_entity.id
_entity.type
_entity.pdbx_description
1 polymer ?
#
loop_
_entity_poly.entity_id
_entity_poly.type
_entity_poly.pdbx_seq_one_letter_code
_entity_poly.pdbx_strand_id
1 'polypeptide(L)'
;LRPEEWWESGKSDIDIFIHSSTPDEATRITQRIFYALSSRDSECWVIIRGRGVVTIHSWEPAPHGWGHVLGNKIQVVLRLYDSPAEVLYGFDVDCCACAYAHEKVWATQRCIHAIQTGVNILNPIHVWPNRPSYEIRLAKYANRGYAVAVPALDMRRVDDQRIRTTSLHNTHGLSRLIKIVYAVESDCLAKDPCDPIRNPGLKENAKTVMSECEQLINGYYQDDDVEGPIQGIIVPKIYGYGEDMPVSALNWREGFDDQEEAFPLAGESRDAAWNSILNAEESPVVGLPDKLDDAWSTEKESREYLNATMNKADLDSLYYDHAFEKTS
;
A
#
# COMPACT_ATOMS: atom_id res chain seq x y z
N LEU A 1 22.58 -6.07 7.77
CA LEU A 1 22.24 -4.70 7.33
C LEU A 1 21.75 -3.96 8.55
N ARG A 2 22.35 -2.82 8.89
CA ARG A 2 22.04 -2.08 10.12
C ARG A 2 20.80 -1.20 9.89
N PRO A 3 19.93 -0.97 10.89
CA PRO A 3 18.74 -0.12 10.74
C PRO A 3 19.02 1.29 10.21
N GLU A 4 20.21 1.82 10.50
CA GLU A 4 20.67 3.16 10.07
C GLU A 4 20.76 3.28 8.54
N GLU A 5 21.15 2.21 7.84
CA GLU A 5 21.27 2.16 6.37
C GLU A 5 19.89 2.19 5.68
N TRP A 6 18.81 1.88 6.39
CA TRP A 6 17.44 1.90 5.84
C TRP A 6 16.84 3.31 5.85
N TRP A 7 17.08 4.09 6.91
CA TRP A 7 16.54 5.45 7.05
C TRP A 7 17.20 6.44 6.08
N GLU A 8 18.50 6.27 5.82
CA GLU A 8 19.25 7.12 4.88
C GLU A 8 18.92 6.86 3.40
N SER A 9 18.22 5.76 3.08
CA SER A 9 17.93 5.38 1.69
C SER A 9 16.82 6.20 1.02
N GLY A 10 16.11 7.06 1.78
CA GLY A 10 14.97 7.84 1.27
C GLY A 10 13.82 6.99 0.73
N LYS A 11 13.78 5.69 1.08
CA LYS A 11 12.83 4.69 0.56
C LYS A 11 12.08 3.97 1.68
N SER A 12 11.76 4.68 2.75
CA SER A 12 10.90 4.14 3.81
C SER A 12 9.45 4.49 3.51
N ASP A 13 8.64 3.46 3.25
CA ASP A 13 7.18 3.56 3.25
C ASP A 13 6.71 3.63 4.71
N ILE A 14 5.92 4.65 5.07
CA ILE A 14 5.29 4.75 6.39
C ILE A 14 3.79 4.52 6.22
N ASP A 15 3.27 3.44 6.81
CA ASP A 15 1.83 3.18 6.90
C ASP A 15 1.29 3.61 8.29
N ILE A 16 0.27 4.44 8.29
CA ILE A 16 -0.45 4.94 9.46
C ILE A 16 -1.81 4.25 9.54
N PHE A 17 -2.07 3.62 10.67
CA PHE A 17 -3.34 2.98 11.00
C PHE A 17 -4.03 3.80 12.07
N ILE A 18 -5.26 4.23 11.80
CA ILE A 18 -6.03 5.03 12.76
C ILE A 18 -6.96 4.10 13.55
N HIS A 19 -6.79 4.10 14.87
CA HIS A 19 -7.80 3.60 15.78
C HIS A 19 -8.69 4.78 16.19
N SER A 20 -9.94 4.76 15.78
CA SER A 20 -10.89 5.85 16.03
C SER A 20 -12.28 5.26 16.16
N SER A 21 -13.11 5.90 16.98
CA SER A 21 -14.50 5.48 17.18
C SER A 21 -15.44 5.98 16.07
N THR A 22 -15.03 7.01 15.32
CA THR A 22 -15.84 7.60 14.25
C THR A 22 -15.03 7.96 13.00
N PRO A 23 -15.66 7.95 11.81
CA PRO A 23 -15.10 8.53 10.59
C PRO A 23 -14.62 9.97 10.77
N ASP A 24 -15.44 10.83 11.39
CA ASP A 24 -15.15 12.25 11.57
C ASP A 24 -13.86 12.45 12.39
N GLU A 25 -13.69 11.69 13.47
CA GLU A 25 -12.47 11.71 14.27
C GLU A 25 -11.25 11.26 13.44
N ALA A 26 -11.39 10.21 12.62
CA ALA A 26 -10.31 9.73 11.77
C ALA A 26 -9.96 10.73 10.64
N THR A 27 -10.95 11.43 10.09
CA THR A 27 -10.74 12.54 9.15
C THR A 27 -9.95 13.67 9.81
N ARG A 28 -10.34 14.11 11.01
CA ARG A 28 -9.61 15.15 11.74
C ARG A 28 -8.17 14.74 12.02
N ILE A 29 -7.92 13.49 12.42
CA ILE A 29 -6.56 12.98 12.62
C ILE A 29 -5.76 13.02 11.30
N THR A 30 -6.37 12.59 10.19
CA THR A 30 -5.70 12.59 8.87
C THR A 30 -5.38 14.01 8.39
N GLN A 31 -6.31 14.95 8.57
CA GLN A 31 -6.10 16.36 8.29
C GLN A 31 -4.95 16.93 9.14
N ARG A 32 -4.90 16.59 10.43
CA ARG A 32 -3.82 17.02 11.33
C ARG A 32 -2.48 16.42 10.99
N ILE A 33 -2.43 15.16 10.55
CA ILE A 33 -1.20 14.55 10.02
C ILE A 33 -0.68 15.36 8.83
N PHE A 34 -1.55 15.65 7.85
CA PHE A 34 -1.15 16.44 6.69
C PHE A 34 -0.66 17.83 7.09
N TYR A 35 -1.38 18.52 7.97
CA TYR A 35 -1.01 19.85 8.47
C TYR A 35 0.33 19.85 9.22
N ALA A 36 0.59 18.82 10.04
CA ALA A 36 1.86 18.67 10.73
C ALA A 36 3.03 18.43 9.76
N LEU A 37 2.80 17.75 8.64
CA LEU A 37 3.81 17.57 7.59
C LEU A 37 4.09 18.88 6.87
N SER A 38 3.04 19.62 6.49
CA SER A 38 3.14 20.90 5.77
C SER A 38 3.49 22.12 6.65
N SER A 39 3.95 21.88 7.88
CA SER A 39 4.27 22.93 8.88
C SER A 39 5.65 23.56 8.77
N ARG A 40 6.46 23.17 7.79
CA ARG A 40 7.75 23.80 7.52
C ARG A 40 7.66 24.65 6.27
N ASP A 41 8.17 25.88 6.36
CA ASP A 41 8.17 26.93 5.33
C ASP A 41 8.91 26.60 4.02
N SER A 42 9.15 25.33 3.71
CA SER A 42 9.82 24.89 2.47
C SER A 42 9.47 23.46 2.05
N GLU A 43 8.53 22.80 2.74
CA GLU A 43 8.15 21.42 2.40
C GLU A 43 6.77 21.42 1.72
N CYS A 44 6.75 21.08 0.43
CA CYS A 44 5.51 20.93 -0.32
C CYS A 44 4.99 19.50 -0.18
N TRP A 45 3.69 19.34 0.09
CA TRP A 45 3.06 18.03 0.28
C TRP A 45 1.75 17.91 -0.51
N VAL A 46 1.52 16.74 -1.10
CA VAL A 46 0.33 16.44 -1.92
C VAL A 46 -0.40 15.21 -1.39
N ILE A 47 -1.72 15.17 -1.55
CA ILE A 47 -2.58 14.06 -1.12
C ILE A 47 -3.08 13.31 -2.36
N ILE A 48 -3.03 11.99 -2.31
CA ILE A 48 -3.57 11.09 -3.34
C ILE A 48 -4.54 10.12 -2.66
N ARG A 49 -5.80 10.07 -3.14
CA ARG A 49 -6.84 9.23 -2.56
C ARG A 49 -6.97 7.94 -3.38
N GLY A 50 -6.50 6.83 -2.81
CA GLY A 50 -6.73 5.49 -3.36
C GLY A 50 -8.15 4.99 -3.05
N ARG A 51 -8.43 3.69 -3.08
CA ARG A 51 -9.72 3.13 -2.60
C ARG A 51 -9.71 2.89 -1.08
N GLY A 52 -8.66 2.25 -0.56
CA GLY A 52 -8.52 1.90 0.86
C GLY A 52 -7.40 2.64 1.59
N VAL A 53 -6.76 3.62 0.93
CA VAL A 53 -5.63 4.35 1.48
C VAL A 53 -5.66 5.80 1.00
N VAL A 54 -5.27 6.73 1.87
CA VAL A 54 -4.83 8.07 1.49
C VAL A 54 -3.31 8.08 1.52
N THR A 55 -2.68 8.53 0.45
CA THR A 55 -1.22 8.64 0.38
C THR A 55 -0.82 10.10 0.34
N ILE A 56 0.01 10.53 1.28
CA ILE A 56 0.57 11.87 1.40
C ILE A 56 2.03 11.79 0.95
N HIS A 57 2.37 12.54 -0.10
CA HIS A 57 3.71 12.56 -0.67
C HIS A 57 4.38 13.91 -0.49
N SER A 58 5.69 13.93 -0.24
CA SER A 58 6.46 15.15 -0.42
C SER A 58 6.56 15.45 -1.92
N TRP A 59 6.56 16.73 -2.24
CA TRP A 59 6.65 17.26 -3.59
C TRP A 59 7.97 18.01 -3.71
N GLU A 60 8.96 17.36 -4.33
CA GLU A 60 10.35 17.81 -4.32
C GLU A 60 10.79 18.21 -5.73
N PRO A 61 11.66 19.23 -5.88
CA PRO A 61 12.22 19.57 -7.19
C PRO A 61 12.88 18.36 -7.83
N ALA A 62 12.63 18.15 -9.12
CA ALA A 62 13.16 16.99 -9.81
C ALA A 62 14.70 17.04 -9.85
N PRO A 63 15.41 15.90 -9.64
CA PRO A 63 16.87 15.88 -9.65
C PRO A 63 17.50 16.34 -10.97
N HIS A 64 16.76 16.29 -12.08
CA HIS A 64 17.19 16.73 -13.41
C HIS A 64 16.95 18.23 -13.68
N GLY A 65 16.46 18.97 -12.68
CA GLY A 65 16.41 20.44 -12.71
C GLY A 65 15.21 21.06 -13.43
N TRP A 66 14.21 20.27 -13.81
CA TRP A 66 12.97 20.77 -14.44
C TRP A 66 11.76 20.02 -13.87
N GLY A 67 10.74 20.74 -13.40
CA GLY A 67 9.56 20.16 -12.76
C GLY A 67 9.82 19.55 -11.39
N HIS A 68 8.86 18.77 -10.90
CA HIS A 68 8.85 18.18 -9.56
C HIS A 68 8.55 16.67 -9.59
N VAL A 69 8.96 15.97 -8.53
CA VAL A 69 8.74 14.53 -8.34
C VAL A 69 8.15 14.25 -6.96
N LEU A 70 7.43 13.12 -6.85
CA LEU A 70 7.00 12.61 -5.56
C LEU A 70 8.21 12.04 -4.80
N GLY A 71 8.44 12.56 -3.59
CA GLY A 71 9.43 12.05 -2.65
C GLY A 71 8.82 11.08 -1.64
N ASN A 72 9.11 11.33 -0.37
CA ASN A 72 8.69 10.54 0.80
C ASN A 72 7.19 10.23 0.77
N LYS A 73 6.83 9.00 1.18
CA LYS A 73 5.47 8.48 1.11
C LYS A 73 4.95 8.10 2.49
N ILE A 74 3.83 8.71 2.87
CA ILE A 74 3.07 8.38 4.09
C ILE A 74 1.68 7.91 3.67
N GLN A 75 1.25 6.74 4.14
CA GLN A 75 0.00 6.10 3.74
C GLN A 75 -0.93 5.96 4.95
N VAL A 76 -2.05 6.67 4.94
CA VAL A 76 -3.11 6.49 5.94
C VAL A 76 -4.10 5.44 5.45
N VAL A 77 -4.19 4.32 6.17
CA VAL A 77 -5.12 3.22 5.85
C VAL A 77 -6.53 3.61 6.28
N LEU A 78 -7.49 3.52 5.37
CA LEU A 78 -8.86 4.04 5.55
C LEU A 78 -9.86 3.05 6.13
N ARG A 79 -9.35 1.93 6.62
CA ARG A 79 -10.10 1.03 7.49
C ARG A 79 -10.00 1.58 8.91
N LEU A 80 -11.14 1.77 9.55
CA LEU A 80 -11.19 2.02 11.00
C LEU A 80 -10.89 0.74 11.76
N TYR A 81 -10.05 0.85 12.78
CA TYR A 81 -9.71 -0.25 13.68
C TYR A 81 -10.27 0.04 15.07
N ASP A 82 -10.94 -0.94 15.65
CA ASP A 82 -11.52 -0.86 16.99
C ASP A 82 -10.42 -0.86 18.07
N SER A 83 -9.25 -1.42 17.75
CA SER A 83 -8.10 -1.46 18.65
C SER A 83 -6.78 -1.65 17.89
N PRO A 84 -5.63 -1.28 18.49
CA PRO A 84 -4.32 -1.63 17.94
C PRO A 84 -4.11 -3.15 17.75
N ALA A 85 -4.77 -3.98 18.55
CA ALA A 85 -4.72 -5.43 18.39
C ALA A 85 -5.34 -5.89 17.06
N GLU A 86 -6.41 -5.24 16.61
CA GLU A 86 -7.05 -5.55 15.33
C GLU A 86 -6.10 -5.29 14.15
N VAL A 87 -5.28 -4.24 14.21
CA VAL A 87 -4.23 -3.97 13.22
C VAL A 87 -3.25 -5.15 13.17
N LEU A 88 -2.76 -5.60 14.32
CA LEU A 88 -1.85 -6.75 14.40
C LEU A 88 -2.45 -8.03 13.83
N TYR A 89 -3.73 -8.31 14.13
CA TYR A 89 -4.42 -9.47 13.58
C TYR A 89 -4.73 -9.34 12.08
N GLY A 90 -4.78 -8.12 11.54
CA GLY A 90 -5.02 -7.82 10.14
C GLY A 90 -3.81 -8.00 9.20
N PHE A 91 -2.58 -8.05 9.72
CA PHE A 91 -1.40 -8.28 8.89
C PHE A 91 -1.43 -9.65 8.21
N ASP A 92 -1.18 -9.68 6.90
CA ASP A 92 -1.33 -10.90 6.11
C ASP A 92 -0.09 -11.81 6.05
N VAL A 93 1.08 -11.27 6.32
CA VAL A 93 2.33 -12.03 6.46
C VAL A 93 2.66 -12.19 7.95
N ASP A 94 2.79 -13.43 8.41
CA ASP A 94 2.93 -13.76 9.84
C ASP A 94 4.06 -13.01 10.52
N CYS A 95 5.25 -12.97 9.91
CA CYS A 95 6.42 -12.30 10.48
C CYS A 95 6.26 -10.79 10.66
N CYS A 96 5.23 -10.17 10.06
CA CYS A 96 4.94 -8.73 10.19
C CYS A 96 3.99 -8.42 11.35
N ALA A 97 3.32 -9.41 11.93
CA ALA A 97 2.25 -9.22 12.90
C ALA A 97 2.80 -9.00 14.33
N CYS A 98 3.69 -8.00 14.47
CA CYS A 98 4.26 -7.50 15.72
C CYS A 98 4.29 -5.97 15.76
N ALA A 99 4.30 -5.39 16.97
CA ALA A 99 4.46 -3.97 17.21
C ALA A 99 5.42 -3.73 18.37
N TYR A 100 6.03 -2.55 18.38
CA TYR A 100 6.78 -2.04 19.52
C TYR A 100 6.06 -0.81 20.08
N ALA A 101 5.65 -0.88 21.34
CA ALA A 101 4.95 0.21 22.01
C ALA A 101 5.27 0.21 23.50
N HIS A 102 5.53 1.40 24.06
CA HIS A 102 5.81 1.59 25.49
C HIS A 102 6.92 0.65 26.01
N GLU A 103 8.06 0.61 25.30
CA GLU A 103 9.22 -0.24 25.65
C GLU A 103 8.94 -1.75 25.65
N LYS A 104 7.80 -2.18 25.08
CA LYS A 104 7.42 -3.58 24.98
C LYS A 104 7.19 -3.99 23.53
N VAL A 105 7.57 -5.23 23.23
CA VAL A 105 7.24 -5.88 21.96
C VAL A 105 5.95 -6.68 22.15
N TRP A 106 4.98 -6.42 21.28
CA TRP A 106 3.74 -7.16 21.15
C TRP A 106 3.80 -7.98 19.88
N ALA A 107 3.43 -9.25 19.92
CA ALA A 107 3.43 -10.11 18.75
C ALA A 107 2.28 -11.10 18.83
N THR A 108 1.69 -11.40 17.68
CA THR A 108 0.73 -12.50 17.56
C THR A 108 1.45 -13.85 17.66
N GLN A 109 0.74 -14.91 18.03
CA GLN A 109 1.32 -16.25 18.11
C GLN A 109 1.92 -16.71 16.77
N ARG A 110 1.28 -16.36 15.64
CA ARG A 110 1.78 -16.66 14.29
C ARG A 110 3.07 -15.91 13.97
N CYS A 111 3.21 -14.66 14.40
CA CYS A 111 4.44 -13.90 14.27
C CYS A 111 5.59 -14.53 15.05
N ILE A 112 5.35 -14.89 16.31
CA ILE A 112 6.36 -15.58 17.15
C ILE A 112 6.80 -16.88 16.47
N HIS A 113 5.86 -17.68 15.98
CA HIS A 113 6.17 -18.91 15.25
C HIS A 113 7.03 -18.63 14.01
N ALA A 114 6.63 -17.66 13.18
CA ALA A 114 7.34 -17.32 11.95
C ALA A 114 8.76 -16.82 12.22
N ILE A 115 8.97 -16.02 13.26
CA ILE A 115 10.30 -15.55 13.67
C ILE A 115 11.17 -16.71 14.18
N GLN A 116 10.59 -17.66 14.93
CA GLN A 116 11.31 -18.80 15.47
C GLN A 116 11.71 -19.83 14.40
N THR A 117 10.85 -20.05 13.41
CA THR A 117 11.04 -21.09 12.39
C THR A 117 11.60 -20.55 11.08
N GLY A 118 11.51 -19.24 10.84
CA GLY A 118 11.74 -18.64 9.53
C GLY A 118 10.66 -19.01 8.51
N VAL A 119 9.43 -19.30 8.94
CA VAL A 119 8.34 -19.77 8.07
C VAL A 119 7.07 -18.95 8.25
N ASN A 120 6.59 -18.33 7.17
CA ASN A 120 5.24 -17.78 7.08
C ASN A 120 4.26 -18.87 6.60
N ILE A 121 3.07 -18.93 7.18
CA ILE A 121 2.03 -19.87 6.78
C ILE A 121 1.05 -19.15 5.84
N LEU A 122 0.82 -19.72 4.66
CA LEU A 122 -0.19 -19.22 3.75
C LEU A 122 -1.57 -19.38 4.36
N ASN A 123 -2.35 -18.30 4.36
CA ASN A 123 -3.72 -18.28 4.84
C ASN A 123 -4.66 -17.69 3.76
N PRO A 124 -5.56 -18.50 3.18
CA PRO A 124 -6.53 -18.07 2.19
C PRO A 124 -7.40 -16.87 2.62
N ILE A 125 -7.55 -16.60 3.92
CA ILE A 125 -8.33 -15.45 4.41
C ILE A 125 -7.82 -14.11 3.88
N HIS A 126 -6.54 -14.02 3.50
CA HIS A 126 -5.92 -12.80 2.97
C HIS A 126 -6.01 -12.69 1.44
N VAL A 127 -6.61 -13.65 0.74
CA VAL A 127 -6.67 -13.61 -0.73
C VAL A 127 -7.61 -12.53 -1.24
N TRP A 128 -7.20 -11.91 -2.35
CA TRP A 128 -8.09 -11.22 -3.27
C TRP A 128 -8.17 -12.02 -4.57
N PRO A 129 -9.36 -12.43 -5.04
CA PRO A 129 -9.50 -13.20 -6.27
C PRO A 129 -8.82 -12.53 -7.46
N ASN A 130 -8.90 -11.19 -7.54
CA ASN A 130 -8.46 -10.41 -8.71
C ASN A 130 -7.24 -9.53 -8.43
N ARG A 131 -6.58 -9.65 -7.26
CA ARG A 131 -5.40 -8.83 -6.94
C ARG A 131 -4.27 -9.73 -6.43
N PRO A 132 -3.05 -9.61 -6.99
CA PRO A 132 -1.91 -10.46 -6.64
C PRO A 132 -1.19 -10.05 -5.35
N SER A 133 -1.72 -9.07 -4.60
CA SER A 133 -0.96 -8.37 -3.55
C SER A 133 -0.51 -9.29 -2.42
N TYR A 134 -1.32 -10.29 -2.07
CA TYR A 134 -0.96 -11.25 -1.04
C TYR A 134 0.16 -12.20 -1.50
N GLU A 135 0.02 -12.79 -2.70
CA GLU A 135 1.03 -13.69 -3.25
C GLU A 135 2.38 -12.99 -3.48
N ILE A 136 2.34 -11.73 -3.95
CA ILE A 136 3.54 -10.90 -4.10
C ILE A 136 4.19 -10.62 -2.75
N ARG A 137 3.41 -10.32 -1.70
CA ARG A 137 3.97 -10.13 -0.34
C ARG A 137 4.60 -11.41 0.18
N LEU A 138 3.97 -12.57 0.02
CA LEU A 138 4.58 -13.85 0.39
C LEU A 138 5.91 -14.08 -0.32
N ALA A 139 5.98 -13.86 -1.64
CA ALA A 139 7.23 -13.97 -2.41
C ALA A 139 8.30 -12.96 -1.97
N LYS A 140 7.90 -11.71 -1.68
CA LYS A 140 8.79 -10.66 -1.14
C LYS A 140 9.43 -11.09 0.18
N TYR A 141 8.66 -11.66 1.10
CA TYR A 141 9.20 -12.12 2.40
C TYR A 141 9.95 -13.45 2.30
N ALA A 142 9.62 -14.31 1.33
CA ALA A 142 10.45 -15.46 0.96
C ALA A 142 11.86 -15.05 0.55
N ASN A 143 11.99 -14.02 -0.28
CA ASN A 143 13.28 -13.48 -0.65
C ASN A 143 14.05 -12.83 0.53
N ARG A 144 13.33 -12.46 1.60
CA ARG A 144 13.94 -11.94 2.85
C ARG A 144 14.34 -13.06 3.82
N GLY A 145 14.25 -14.32 3.42
CA GLY A 145 14.66 -15.48 4.21
C GLY A 145 13.53 -16.18 4.97
N TYR A 146 12.26 -15.84 4.73
CA TYR A 146 11.12 -16.53 5.35
C TYR A 146 10.45 -17.50 4.37
N ALA A 147 10.67 -18.81 4.52
CA ALA A 147 9.97 -19.80 3.70
C ALA A 147 8.44 -19.65 3.82
N VAL A 148 7.70 -20.06 2.78
CA VAL A 148 6.24 -20.03 2.78
C VAL A 148 5.73 -21.46 2.85
N ALA A 149 5.14 -21.84 3.98
CA ALA A 149 4.42 -23.10 4.10
C ALA A 149 3.04 -22.94 3.47
N VAL A 150 2.72 -23.81 2.50
CA VAL A 150 1.41 -23.86 1.86
C VAL A 150 0.67 -25.11 2.34
N PRO A 151 -0.32 -24.97 3.25
CA PRO A 151 -1.09 -26.11 3.73
C PRO A 151 -1.75 -26.88 2.59
N ALA A 152 -1.78 -28.22 2.71
CA ALA A 152 -2.41 -29.12 1.73
C ALA A 152 -1.88 -29.04 0.28
N LEU A 153 -0.74 -28.36 0.04
CA LEU A 153 -0.08 -28.38 -1.26
C LEU A 153 0.50 -29.76 -1.54
N ASP A 154 0.01 -30.39 -2.60
CA ASP A 154 0.63 -31.56 -3.21
C ASP A 154 1.05 -31.21 -4.62
N MET A 155 2.35 -31.01 -4.82
CA MET A 155 2.93 -30.64 -6.11
C MET A 155 2.62 -31.66 -7.22
N ARG A 156 2.28 -32.91 -6.88
CA ARG A 156 1.91 -33.94 -7.88
C ARG A 156 0.53 -33.71 -8.49
N ARG A 157 -0.31 -32.89 -7.84
CA ARG A 157 -1.67 -32.55 -8.31
C ARG A 157 -1.70 -31.22 -9.05
N VAL A 158 -0.59 -30.48 -9.04
CA VAL A 158 -0.49 -29.15 -9.64
C VAL A 158 -0.40 -29.29 -11.16
N ASP A 159 -1.25 -28.54 -11.86
CA ASP A 159 -1.23 -28.46 -13.33
C ASP A 159 -0.10 -27.52 -13.79
N ASP A 160 1.14 -28.02 -13.72
CA ASP A 160 2.37 -27.25 -13.96
C ASP A 160 2.39 -26.62 -15.36
N GLN A 161 2.01 -27.39 -16.38
CA GLN A 161 2.02 -26.94 -17.77
C GLN A 161 1.04 -25.78 -17.99
N ARG A 162 -0.18 -25.86 -17.44
CA ARG A 162 -1.15 -24.77 -17.53
C ARG A 162 -0.64 -23.54 -16.80
N ILE A 163 -0.11 -23.67 -15.60
CA ILE A 163 0.39 -22.53 -14.83
C ILE A 163 1.54 -21.84 -15.58
N ARG A 164 2.52 -22.60 -16.09
CA ARG A 164 3.66 -22.02 -16.84
C ARG A 164 3.24 -21.28 -18.10
N THR A 165 2.20 -21.74 -18.80
CA THR A 165 1.72 -21.12 -20.04
C THR A 165 0.71 -20.00 -19.82
N THR A 166 0.00 -19.99 -18.69
CA THR A 166 -1.00 -18.95 -18.36
C THR A 166 -0.32 -17.63 -17.98
N SER A 167 -0.76 -16.51 -18.55
CA SER A 167 -0.30 -15.17 -18.18
C SER A 167 -0.64 -14.84 -16.73
N LEU A 168 0.24 -14.12 -16.02
CA LEU A 168 0.08 -13.84 -14.59
C LEU A 168 -1.28 -13.18 -14.25
N HIS A 169 -1.75 -12.24 -15.07
CA HIS A 169 -3.03 -11.56 -14.86
C HIS A 169 -4.26 -12.51 -14.92
N ASN A 170 -4.13 -13.67 -15.58
CA ASN A 170 -5.17 -14.72 -15.67
C ASN A 170 -5.00 -15.83 -14.62
N THR A 171 -4.03 -15.71 -13.72
CA THR A 171 -3.84 -16.67 -12.62
C THR A 171 -4.55 -16.20 -11.36
N HIS A 172 -5.02 -17.14 -10.54
CA HIS A 172 -5.77 -16.88 -9.31
C HIS A 172 -5.27 -17.76 -8.15
N GLY A 173 -5.38 -17.25 -6.91
CA GLY A 173 -5.02 -17.97 -5.69
C GLY A 173 -3.65 -18.65 -5.76
N LEU A 174 -3.60 -19.95 -5.43
CA LEU A 174 -2.37 -20.73 -5.40
C LEU A 174 -1.68 -20.81 -6.77
N SER A 175 -2.43 -20.84 -7.89
CA SER A 175 -1.83 -20.90 -9.23
C SER A 175 -1.00 -19.66 -9.53
N ARG A 176 -1.43 -18.51 -9.00
CA ARG A 176 -0.72 -17.24 -9.10
C ARG A 176 0.54 -17.23 -8.26
N LEU A 177 0.48 -17.75 -7.02
CA LEU A 177 1.67 -17.90 -6.19
C LEU A 177 2.72 -18.77 -6.86
N ILE A 178 2.33 -19.94 -7.37
CA ILE A 178 3.23 -20.86 -8.09
C ILE A 178 3.81 -20.18 -9.34
N LYS A 179 2.99 -19.44 -10.11
CA LYS A 179 3.47 -18.67 -11.26
C LYS A 179 4.54 -17.65 -10.87
N ILE A 180 4.34 -16.92 -9.77
CA ILE A 180 5.31 -15.95 -9.25
C ILE A 180 6.60 -16.67 -8.85
N VAL A 181 6.51 -17.81 -8.15
CA VAL A 181 7.68 -18.63 -7.79
C VAL A 181 8.49 -19.01 -9.03
N TYR A 182 7.84 -19.51 -10.09
CA TYR A 182 8.55 -19.85 -11.33
C TYR A 182 9.23 -18.66 -12.00
N ALA A 183 8.59 -17.48 -11.96
CA ALA A 183 9.20 -16.27 -12.50
C ALA A 183 10.44 -15.85 -11.68
N VAL A 184 10.35 -15.93 -10.35
CA VAL A 184 11.47 -15.63 -9.43
C VAL A 184 12.62 -16.61 -9.61
N GLU A 185 12.34 -17.92 -9.65
CA GLU A 185 13.36 -18.96 -9.85
C GLU A 185 14.07 -18.80 -11.20
N SER A 186 13.31 -18.54 -12.27
CA SER A 186 13.88 -18.32 -13.61
C SER A 186 14.80 -17.11 -13.65
N ASP A 187 14.42 -16.02 -12.98
CA ASP A 187 15.25 -14.81 -12.88
C ASP A 187 16.51 -15.04 -12.06
N CYS A 188 16.42 -15.76 -10.93
CA CYS A 188 17.58 -16.09 -10.12
C CYS A 188 18.56 -17.03 -10.83
N LEU A 189 18.07 -17.89 -11.72
CA LEU A 189 18.94 -18.70 -12.59
C LEU A 189 19.60 -17.88 -13.70
N ALA A 190 19.02 -16.74 -14.08
CA ALA A 190 19.48 -15.91 -15.19
C ALA A 190 20.38 -14.72 -14.77
N LYS A 191 20.34 -14.27 -13.51
CA LYS A 191 21.04 -13.05 -13.03
C LYS A 191 21.58 -13.18 -11.60
N ASP A 192 22.78 -12.63 -11.37
CA ASP A 192 23.40 -12.46 -10.06
C ASP A 192 23.77 -10.98 -9.82
N PRO A 193 23.30 -10.31 -8.74
CA PRO A 193 22.39 -10.78 -7.70
C PRO A 193 20.91 -10.76 -8.12
N CYS A 194 20.16 -11.76 -7.66
CA CYS A 194 18.71 -11.87 -7.88
C CYS A 194 17.94 -10.89 -6.97
N ASP A 195 17.33 -9.85 -7.56
CA ASP A 195 16.28 -9.07 -6.89
C ASP A 195 14.92 -9.41 -7.51
N PRO A 196 14.18 -10.39 -6.95
CA PRO A 196 12.90 -10.82 -7.50
C PRO A 196 11.81 -9.75 -7.49
N ILE A 197 12.00 -8.65 -6.73
CA ILE A 197 11.09 -7.50 -6.71
C ILE A 197 11.33 -6.60 -7.94
N ARG A 198 12.50 -6.72 -8.58
CA ARG A 198 12.88 -5.99 -9.80
C ARG A 198 12.77 -6.81 -11.09
N ASN A 199 12.07 -7.95 -11.09
CA ASN A 199 11.74 -8.65 -12.33
C ASN A 199 10.90 -7.70 -13.22
N PRO A 200 11.42 -7.23 -14.37
CA PRO A 200 10.71 -6.28 -15.22
C PRO A 200 9.38 -6.85 -15.75
N GLY A 201 9.30 -8.16 -15.96
CA GLY A 201 8.09 -8.85 -16.39
C GLY A 201 7.02 -8.93 -15.30
N LEU A 202 7.39 -9.17 -14.03
CA LEU A 202 6.42 -9.09 -12.91
C LEU A 202 5.96 -7.65 -12.69
N LYS A 203 6.89 -6.70 -12.81
CA LYS A 203 6.66 -5.25 -12.69
C LYS A 203 5.67 -4.76 -13.77
N GLU A 204 5.90 -5.10 -15.03
CA GLU A 204 5.02 -4.74 -16.16
C GLU A 204 3.64 -5.42 -16.07
N ASN A 205 3.59 -6.70 -15.67
CA ASN A 205 2.30 -7.38 -15.48
C ASN A 205 1.52 -6.79 -14.30
N ALA A 206 2.19 -6.37 -13.22
CA ALA A 206 1.53 -5.69 -12.11
C ALA A 206 0.93 -4.34 -12.53
N LYS A 207 1.58 -3.60 -13.45
CA LYS A 207 1.05 -2.36 -14.04
C LYS A 207 -0.33 -2.61 -14.69
N THR A 208 -0.50 -3.69 -15.44
CA THR A 208 -1.75 -3.97 -16.18
C THR A 208 -2.98 -4.22 -15.30
N VAL A 209 -2.79 -4.53 -14.01
CA VAL A 209 -3.88 -4.78 -13.05
C VAL A 209 -4.02 -3.66 -12.01
N MET A 210 -3.25 -2.58 -12.14
CA MET A 210 -3.25 -1.41 -11.26
C MET A 210 -4.09 -0.28 -11.87
N SER A 211 -4.82 0.47 -11.04
CA SER A 211 -5.45 1.72 -11.48
C SER A 211 -4.39 2.76 -11.89
N GLU A 212 -4.79 3.78 -12.63
CA GLU A 212 -3.91 4.90 -13.02
C GLU A 212 -3.22 5.54 -11.80
N CYS A 213 -3.96 5.76 -10.71
CA CYS A 213 -3.38 6.22 -9.44
C CYS A 213 -2.35 5.22 -8.85
N GLU A 214 -2.64 3.92 -8.85
CA GLU A 214 -1.72 2.89 -8.35
C GLU A 214 -0.44 2.83 -9.20
N GLN A 215 -0.55 3.03 -10.51
CA GLN A 215 0.58 3.10 -11.43
C GLN A 215 1.44 4.36 -11.19
N LEU A 216 0.81 5.52 -10.98
CA LEU A 216 1.49 6.78 -10.68
C LEU A 216 2.31 6.69 -9.37
N ILE A 217 1.67 6.22 -8.29
CA ILE A 217 2.29 6.07 -6.96
C ILE A 217 3.52 5.16 -7.00
N ASN A 218 3.48 4.10 -7.82
CA ASN A 218 4.57 3.14 -7.90
C ASN A 218 5.59 3.45 -9.01
N GLY A 219 5.53 4.65 -9.61
CA GLY A 219 6.52 5.13 -10.58
C GLY A 219 6.49 4.37 -11.91
N TYR A 220 5.31 3.95 -12.38
CA TYR A 220 5.12 3.24 -13.65
C TYR A 220 4.75 4.13 -14.84
N TYR A 221 4.63 5.43 -14.62
CA TYR A 221 4.18 6.42 -15.60
C TYR A 221 5.35 7.06 -16.38
N GLN A 222 5.25 7.09 -17.71
CA GLN A 222 6.07 7.96 -18.57
C GLN A 222 5.22 9.16 -19.02
N ASP A 223 5.85 10.32 -19.27
CA ASP A 223 5.17 11.61 -19.51
C ASP A 223 4.16 11.60 -20.67
N ASP A 224 4.31 10.65 -21.60
CA ASP A 224 3.48 10.56 -22.82
C ASP A 224 2.19 9.72 -22.66
N ASP A 225 1.93 9.12 -21.50
CA ASP A 225 0.92 8.05 -21.36
C ASP A 225 -0.51 8.53 -21.01
N VAL A 226 -0.76 9.80 -20.64
CA VAL A 226 -2.12 10.26 -20.24
C VAL A 226 -2.52 11.62 -20.79
N GLU A 227 -3.62 11.62 -21.56
CA GLU A 227 -4.41 12.80 -21.90
C GLU A 227 -5.57 12.96 -20.89
N GLY A 228 -5.42 13.80 -19.86
CA GLY A 228 -6.54 14.23 -19.00
C GLY A 228 -6.35 14.09 -17.48
N PRO A 229 -7.41 14.39 -16.68
CA PRO A 229 -7.41 14.28 -15.23
C PRO A 229 -7.42 12.83 -14.72
N ILE A 230 -6.50 12.51 -13.82
CA ILE A 230 -6.42 11.18 -13.19
C ILE A 230 -7.52 11.08 -12.12
N GLN A 231 -8.46 10.15 -12.31
CA GLN A 231 -9.52 9.90 -11.32
C GLN A 231 -8.94 9.37 -9.99
N GLY A 232 -9.31 9.98 -8.87
CA GLY A 232 -8.86 9.60 -7.52
C GLY A 232 -7.78 10.49 -6.92
N ILE A 233 -7.16 11.38 -7.69
CA ILE A 233 -6.26 12.39 -7.13
C ILE A 233 -7.13 13.51 -6.52
N ILE A 234 -7.05 13.69 -5.20
CA ILE A 234 -7.65 14.83 -4.51
C ILE A 234 -6.55 15.84 -4.30
N VAL A 235 -6.55 16.88 -5.13
CA VAL A 235 -5.76 18.09 -4.90
C VAL A 235 -6.61 18.99 -3.98
N PRO A 236 -6.20 19.25 -2.73
CA PRO A 236 -6.84 20.22 -1.83
C PRO A 236 -7.31 21.52 -2.51
N LYS A 237 -8.50 22.01 -2.16
CA LYS A 237 -9.06 23.26 -2.71
C LYS A 237 -8.23 24.53 -2.41
N ILE A 238 -7.19 24.40 -1.58
CA ILE A 238 -6.22 25.47 -1.26
C ILE A 238 -5.38 25.83 -2.49
N TYR A 239 -5.32 24.94 -3.49
CA TYR A 239 -4.52 25.10 -4.69
C TYR A 239 -5.33 25.82 -5.77
N GLY A 240 -5.24 27.16 -5.77
CA GLY A 240 -5.99 28.03 -6.67
C GLY A 240 -5.63 27.85 -8.14
N TYR A 241 -6.58 27.32 -8.92
CA TYR A 241 -7.02 27.89 -10.19
C TYR A 241 -8.54 27.67 -10.24
N GLY A 242 -9.28 28.64 -10.79
CA GLY A 242 -10.74 28.82 -10.65
C GLY A 242 -11.60 27.55 -10.64
N GLU A 243 -12.75 27.66 -9.97
CA GLU A 243 -13.66 26.63 -9.41
C GLU A 243 -13.96 25.35 -10.23
N ASP A 244 -13.50 25.21 -11.48
CA ASP A 244 -13.95 24.20 -12.44
C ASP A 244 -12.83 23.45 -13.23
N MET A 245 -11.53 23.62 -12.95
CA MET A 245 -10.48 22.91 -13.70
C MET A 245 -10.02 21.60 -13.02
N PRO A 246 -10.23 20.42 -13.64
CA PRO A 246 -9.72 19.16 -13.11
C PRO A 246 -8.20 19.06 -13.34
N VAL A 247 -7.45 18.66 -12.32
CA VAL A 247 -5.98 18.52 -12.38
C VAL A 247 -5.62 17.33 -13.29
N SER A 248 -4.98 17.59 -14.43
CA SER A 248 -4.39 16.57 -15.32
C SER A 248 -3.02 16.11 -14.85
N ALA A 249 -2.60 14.90 -15.23
CA ALA A 249 -1.26 14.39 -14.94
C ALA A 249 -0.15 15.34 -15.44
N LEU A 250 -0.38 15.95 -16.60
CA LEU A 250 0.49 16.94 -17.24
C LEU A 250 0.51 18.27 -16.47
N ASN A 251 -0.65 18.84 -16.13
CA ASN A 251 -0.73 20.09 -15.34
C ASN A 251 -0.16 19.92 -13.93
N TRP A 252 -0.16 18.69 -13.40
CA TRP A 252 0.42 18.36 -12.10
C TRP A 252 1.95 18.37 -12.13
N ARG A 253 2.60 18.00 -13.25
CA ARG A 253 4.07 18.03 -13.41
C ARG A 253 4.61 19.37 -13.92
N GLU A 254 3.86 20.05 -14.79
CA GLU A 254 4.31 21.30 -15.46
C GLU A 254 3.75 22.58 -14.81
N GLY A 255 2.67 22.50 -14.01
CA GLY A 255 1.88 23.67 -13.61
C GLY A 255 2.18 24.30 -12.25
N PHE A 256 3.17 23.80 -11.50
CA PHE A 256 3.47 24.27 -10.14
C PHE A 256 4.82 24.98 -9.98
N ASP A 257 5.59 25.16 -11.07
CA ASP A 257 6.97 25.67 -11.05
C ASP A 257 7.13 27.08 -10.44
N ASP A 258 6.05 27.86 -10.29
CA ASP A 258 6.09 29.27 -9.85
C ASP A 258 5.29 29.59 -8.57
N GLN A 259 4.73 28.59 -7.85
CA GLN A 259 3.76 28.86 -6.77
C GLN A 259 4.00 28.01 -5.50
N GLU A 260 5.17 28.12 -4.86
CA GLU A 260 5.35 27.66 -3.46
C GLU A 260 4.25 28.24 -2.54
N GLU A 261 3.77 29.45 -2.86
CA GLU A 261 2.68 30.14 -2.17
C GLU A 261 1.31 29.43 -2.24
N ALA A 262 1.14 28.43 -3.12
CA ALA A 262 -0.09 27.66 -3.22
C ALA A 262 -0.17 26.52 -2.19
N PHE A 263 0.94 26.16 -1.52
CA PHE A 263 0.93 25.10 -0.52
C PHE A 263 0.44 25.58 0.84
N PRO A 264 -0.43 24.80 1.52
CA PRO A 264 -0.88 25.13 2.86
C PRO A 264 0.28 25.10 3.84
N LEU A 265 0.74 26.27 4.23
CA LEU A 265 1.69 26.45 5.31
C LEU A 265 0.94 26.36 6.65
N ALA A 266 1.39 25.48 7.53
CA ALA A 266 0.89 25.51 8.90
C ALA A 266 1.39 26.77 9.60
N GLY A 267 0.49 27.49 10.29
CA GLY A 267 0.87 28.64 11.12
C GLY A 267 1.47 28.24 12.46
N GLU A 268 1.51 26.95 12.78
CA GLU A 268 2.05 26.38 14.02
C GLU A 268 3.33 25.58 13.77
N SER A 269 4.19 25.45 14.78
CA SER A 269 5.38 24.61 14.66
C SER A 269 5.02 23.12 14.57
N ARG A 270 5.88 22.32 13.95
CA ARG A 270 5.69 20.86 13.84
C ARG A 270 5.43 20.18 15.19
N ASP A 271 6.12 20.59 16.24
CA ASP A 271 5.92 20.03 17.59
C ASP A 271 4.53 20.40 18.14
N ALA A 272 4.05 21.60 17.88
CA ALA A 272 2.70 22.01 18.26
C ALA A 272 1.62 21.22 17.48
N ALA A 273 1.79 21.09 16.16
CA ALA A 273 0.92 20.29 15.32
C ALA A 273 0.91 18.82 15.75
N TRP A 274 2.07 18.26 16.09
CA TRP A 274 2.18 16.86 16.51
C TRP A 274 1.51 16.60 17.87
N ASN A 275 1.68 17.53 18.82
CA ASN A 275 1.01 17.44 20.13
C ASN A 275 -0.52 17.60 20.02
N SER A 276 -1.01 18.31 18.99
CA SER A 276 -2.44 18.45 18.74
C SER A 276 -3.06 17.25 18.03
N ILE A 277 -2.29 16.43 17.28
CA ILE A 277 -2.81 15.19 16.67
C ILE A 277 -3.43 14.25 17.71
N LEU A 278 -2.78 14.10 18.88
CA LEU A 278 -3.26 13.25 19.96
C LEU A 278 -4.54 13.78 20.64
N ASN A 279 -4.78 15.08 20.52
CA ASN A 279 -5.93 15.79 21.11
C ASN A 279 -6.72 16.51 20.01
N ALA A 280 -6.83 15.94 18.81
CA ALA A 280 -7.35 16.63 17.63
C ALA A 280 -8.69 17.28 18.00
N GLU A 281 -8.64 18.60 18.23
CA GLU A 281 -9.77 19.35 18.79
C GLU A 281 -10.98 19.23 17.87
N GLU A 282 -12.18 19.51 18.40
CA GLU A 282 -13.41 19.23 17.66
C GLU A 282 -13.52 19.96 16.31
N SER A 283 -12.75 21.04 16.11
CA SER A 283 -12.81 21.91 14.94
C SER A 283 -11.96 21.39 13.76
N PRO A 284 -12.53 21.32 12.54
CA PRO A 284 -11.80 20.92 11.34
C PRO A 284 -10.68 21.93 11.01
N VAL A 285 -9.61 21.43 10.37
CA VAL A 285 -8.49 22.29 9.94
C VAL A 285 -8.94 23.14 8.75
N VAL A 286 -9.00 24.46 8.94
CA VAL A 286 -9.43 25.41 7.90
C VAL A 286 -8.53 25.32 6.67
N GLY A 287 -9.13 25.13 5.49
CA GLY A 287 -8.46 25.09 4.21
C GLY A 287 -8.36 23.68 3.61
N LEU A 288 -8.21 22.62 4.41
CA LEU A 288 -8.11 21.27 3.85
C LEU A 288 -9.45 20.83 3.23
N PRO A 289 -9.42 20.09 2.10
CA PRO A 289 -10.63 19.68 1.40
C PRO A 289 -11.49 18.75 2.27
N ASP A 290 -12.79 19.04 2.31
CA ASP A 290 -13.83 18.23 2.97
C ASP A 290 -14.00 16.82 2.39
N LYS A 291 -13.32 16.50 1.27
CA LYS A 291 -13.42 15.22 0.55
C LYS A 291 -12.81 14.00 1.29
N LEU A 292 -12.50 14.15 2.58
CA LEU A 292 -12.08 13.03 3.44
C LEU A 292 -13.23 12.52 4.31
N ASP A 293 -14.35 13.24 4.41
CA ASP A 293 -15.46 12.90 5.30
C ASP A 293 -16.16 11.59 4.90
N ASP A 294 -16.21 11.27 3.60
CA ASP A 294 -16.73 10.00 3.05
C ASP A 294 -15.63 8.95 2.81
N ALA A 295 -14.39 9.22 3.24
CA ALA A 295 -13.26 8.37 2.90
C ALA A 295 -13.19 7.07 3.72
N TRP A 296 -13.79 7.06 4.91
CA TRP A 296 -13.68 5.96 5.86
C TRP A 296 -14.72 4.89 5.58
N SER A 297 -14.26 3.65 5.51
CA SER A 297 -15.16 2.50 5.47
C SER A 297 -15.66 2.21 6.89
N THR A 298 -16.92 2.54 7.15
CA THR A 298 -17.62 2.17 8.40
C THR A 298 -18.10 0.72 8.37
N GLU A 299 -18.28 0.17 7.17
CA GLU A 299 -18.55 -1.24 6.97
C GLU A 299 -17.25 -2.04 7.07
N LYS A 300 -17.29 -3.19 7.73
CA LYS A 300 -16.15 -4.11 7.84
C LYS A 300 -15.99 -4.90 6.53
N GLU A 301 -15.76 -4.19 5.42
CA GLU A 301 -15.62 -4.76 4.07
C GLU A 301 -14.18 -5.15 3.73
N SER A 302 -13.29 -5.21 4.73
CA SER A 302 -11.94 -5.74 4.48
C SER A 302 -12.06 -7.18 4.00
N ARG A 303 -11.14 -7.59 3.12
CA ARG A 303 -11.13 -8.97 2.61
C ARG A 303 -11.11 -10.00 3.74
N GLU A 304 -10.40 -9.71 4.84
CA GLU A 304 -10.33 -10.61 5.98
C GLU A 304 -11.70 -10.80 6.62
N TYR A 305 -12.48 -9.73 6.75
CA TYR A 305 -13.85 -9.81 7.26
C TYR A 305 -14.81 -10.49 6.28
N LEU A 306 -14.74 -10.12 5.00
CA LEU A 306 -15.56 -10.77 3.96
C LEU A 306 -15.27 -12.27 3.90
N ASN A 307 -13.99 -12.65 3.83
CA ASN A 307 -13.56 -14.04 3.77
C ASN A 307 -13.80 -14.79 5.08
N ALA A 308 -13.78 -14.12 6.24
CA ALA A 308 -14.10 -14.73 7.53
C ALA A 308 -15.55 -15.22 7.63
N THR A 309 -16.46 -14.63 6.85
CA THR A 309 -17.86 -15.08 6.78
C THR A 309 -18.06 -16.28 5.85
N MET A 310 -17.10 -16.56 4.98
CA MET A 310 -17.14 -17.73 4.10
C MET A 310 -16.86 -19.01 4.90
N ASN A 311 -17.50 -20.11 4.52
CA ASN A 311 -17.10 -21.39 5.09
C ASN A 311 -15.71 -21.77 4.58
N LYS A 312 -15.00 -22.58 5.37
CA LYS A 312 -13.61 -22.96 5.05
C LYS A 312 -13.47 -23.65 3.70
N ALA A 313 -14.42 -24.50 3.31
CA ALA A 313 -14.34 -25.23 2.05
C ALA A 313 -14.44 -24.29 0.85
N ASP A 314 -15.34 -23.30 0.88
CA ASP A 314 -15.48 -22.31 -0.18
C ASP A 314 -14.23 -21.44 -0.30
N LEU A 315 -13.67 -21.01 0.84
CA LEU A 315 -12.46 -20.21 0.87
C LEU A 315 -11.23 -20.99 0.37
N ASP A 316 -11.12 -22.26 0.76
CA ASP A 316 -10.07 -23.15 0.26
C ASP A 316 -10.26 -23.39 -1.24
N SER A 317 -11.47 -23.66 -1.72
CA SER A 317 -11.76 -23.79 -3.16
C SER A 317 -11.39 -22.53 -3.95
N LEU A 318 -11.77 -21.35 -3.44
CA LEU A 318 -11.45 -20.05 -4.04
C LEU A 318 -9.93 -19.84 -4.18
N TYR A 319 -9.13 -20.41 -3.29
CA TYR A 319 -7.68 -20.27 -3.32
C TYR A 319 -6.98 -21.38 -4.11
N TYR A 320 -7.29 -22.63 -3.79
CA TYR A 320 -6.50 -23.80 -4.18
C TYR A 320 -6.94 -24.40 -5.52
N ASP A 321 -8.22 -24.37 -5.87
CA ASP A 321 -8.74 -25.09 -7.05
C ASP A 321 -8.12 -24.61 -8.35
N HIS A 322 -7.69 -23.35 -8.40
CA HIS A 322 -7.05 -22.78 -9.58
C HIS A 322 -5.68 -23.39 -9.90
N ALA A 323 -5.01 -24.04 -8.93
CA ALA A 323 -3.67 -24.62 -9.11
C ALA A 323 -3.68 -26.08 -9.55
N PHE A 324 -4.73 -26.83 -9.23
CA PHE A 324 -4.76 -28.27 -9.44
C PHE A 324 -5.32 -28.66 -10.80
N GLU A 325 -5.00 -29.87 -11.24
CA GLU A 325 -5.66 -30.51 -12.38
C GLU A 325 -7.15 -30.65 -12.08
N LYS A 326 -8.01 -30.28 -13.03
CA LYS A 326 -9.44 -30.56 -12.92
C LYS A 326 -9.64 -32.06 -13.07
N THR A 327 -9.98 -32.75 -11.98
CA THR A 327 -10.43 -34.14 -12.06
C THR A 327 -11.66 -34.21 -12.95
N SER A 328 -11.54 -34.93 -14.05
CA SER A 328 -12.58 -35.19 -15.06
C SER A 328 -13.77 -35.94 -14.52
#